data_AF-A0A830EU37-F1
#
_entry.id   AF-A0A830EU37-F1
#
_cell.length_a   1.000
_cell.length_b   1.000
_cell.length_c   1.000
_cell.angle_alpha   90.00
_cell.angle_beta   90.00
_cell.angle_gamma   90.00
#
_symmetry.space_group_name_H-M   'P 1'
#
loop_
_entity.id
_entity.type
_entity.pdbx_description
1 polymer ?
#
loop_
_entity_poly.entity_id
_entity_poly.type
_entity_poly.pdbx_seq_one_letter_code
_entity_poly.pdbx_strand_id
1 'polypeptide(L)'
;MATNDRTRSHPPNDDLSWDLDQLPLPADQSATDAALDVLAEADNGQRKTVKRVRAALVGEIPADEPRPIDWLRAIQHTGGELVAVTWSTAGFNEIGYIPDEGRFAVAGYSALDRLQGQDPHFAEVTTRSIAKDLLHGSPRGVTVDEATLFDGGAD
;
A
#
# COMPACT_ATOMS: atom_id res chain seq x y z
N MET A 1 25.70 12.15 -41.97
CA MET A 1 24.75 12.76 -41.03
C MET A 1 23.51 11.87 -41.01
N ALA A 2 23.33 11.10 -39.94
CA ALA A 2 22.14 10.28 -39.74
C ALA A 2 21.17 11.08 -38.86
N THR A 3 19.99 11.37 -39.39
CA THR A 3 18.90 12.03 -38.65
C THR A 3 18.19 10.98 -37.79
N ASN A 4 18.25 11.17 -36.48
CA ASN A 4 17.49 10.39 -35.50
C ASN A 4 15.99 10.68 -35.68
N ASP A 5 15.27 9.77 -36.32
CA ASP A 5 13.81 9.71 -36.22
C ASP A 5 13.45 8.70 -35.14
N ARG A 6 13.28 9.21 -33.92
CA ARG A 6 12.64 8.51 -32.80
C ARG A 6 11.56 9.42 -32.26
N THR A 7 10.55 9.66 -33.08
CA THR A 7 9.22 10.02 -32.59
C THR A 7 8.66 8.79 -31.84
N ARG A 8 9.02 8.66 -30.56
CA ARG A 8 8.20 7.90 -29.60
C ARG A 8 6.92 8.69 -29.45
N SER A 9 5.92 8.37 -30.26
CA SER A 9 4.54 8.79 -30.04
C SER A 9 4.11 8.24 -28.69
N HIS A 10 4.25 9.04 -27.64
CA HIS A 10 3.53 8.79 -26.39
C HIS A 10 2.06 9.07 -26.71
N PRO A 11 1.13 8.14 -26.42
CA PRO A 11 -0.28 8.49 -26.42
C PRO A 11 -0.46 9.71 -25.49
N PRO A 12 -1.32 10.67 -25.83
CA PRO A 12 -1.63 11.76 -24.91
C PRO A 12 -2.22 11.14 -23.64
N ASN A 13 -1.50 11.28 -22.53
CA ASN A 13 -1.86 10.77 -21.21
C ASN A 13 -3.15 11.43 -20.67
N ASP A 14 -3.70 12.40 -21.40
CA ASP A 14 -4.80 13.28 -20.99
C ASP A 14 -6.20 12.65 -21.15
N ASP A 15 -6.32 11.50 -21.83
CA ASP A 15 -7.60 10.82 -22.08
C ASP A 15 -7.78 9.50 -21.28
N LEU A 16 -6.85 9.16 -20.38
CA LEU A 16 -7.01 7.98 -19.54
C LEU A 16 -8.06 8.25 -18.46
N SER A 17 -9.24 7.65 -18.61
CA SER A 17 -10.26 7.62 -17.57
C SER A 17 -9.68 6.94 -16.34
N TRP A 18 -9.73 7.61 -15.19
CA TRP A 18 -9.40 7.02 -13.90
C TRP A 18 -10.31 5.81 -13.64
N ASP A 19 -9.80 4.62 -13.94
CA ASP A 19 -10.48 3.36 -13.70
C ASP A 19 -10.20 2.91 -12.25
N LEU A 20 -11.01 3.42 -11.33
CA LEU A 20 -10.85 3.19 -9.88
C LEU A 20 -11.06 1.72 -9.48
N ASP A 21 -11.55 0.88 -10.39
CA ASP A 21 -11.79 -0.55 -10.15
C ASP A 21 -10.49 -1.37 -10.19
N GLN A 22 -9.39 -0.81 -10.72
CA GLN A 22 -8.06 -1.44 -10.73
C GLN A 22 -7.17 -1.04 -9.54
N LEU A 23 -7.71 -0.29 -8.59
CA LEU A 23 -7.01 0.07 -7.36
C LEU A 23 -7.01 -1.13 -6.39
N PRO A 24 -5.99 -1.26 -5.50
CA PRO A 24 -5.98 -2.30 -4.47
C PRO A 24 -7.24 -2.32 -3.59
N LEU A 25 -7.89 -1.17 -3.44
CA LEU A 25 -9.15 -1.00 -2.71
C LEU A 25 -10.02 0.07 -3.38
N PRO A 26 -11.35 -0.15 -3.51
CA PRO A 26 -12.30 0.87 -3.95
C PRO A 26 -12.24 2.15 -3.11
N ALA A 27 -12.49 3.31 -3.71
CA ALA A 27 -12.34 4.62 -3.05
C ALA A 27 -13.18 4.80 -1.77
N ASP A 28 -14.28 4.08 -1.62
CA ASP A 28 -15.18 4.10 -0.45
C ASP A 28 -14.80 3.08 0.63
N GLN A 29 -13.85 2.18 0.36
CA GLN A 29 -13.38 1.16 1.32
C GLN A 29 -12.06 1.55 1.96
N SER A 30 -12.00 1.45 3.28
CA SER A 30 -10.82 1.69 4.11
C SER A 30 -9.97 0.44 4.34
N ALA A 31 -10.58 -0.75 4.35
CA ALA A 31 -9.88 -2.03 4.44
C ALA A 31 -10.71 -3.17 3.85
N THR A 32 -10.05 -4.27 3.47
CA THR A 32 -10.72 -5.53 3.14
C THR A 32 -11.14 -6.28 4.42
N ASP A 33 -12.15 -7.14 4.31
CA ASP A 33 -12.59 -7.98 5.43
C ASP A 33 -11.44 -8.87 5.95
N ALA A 34 -10.63 -9.43 5.03
CA ALA A 34 -9.48 -10.25 5.37
C ALA A 34 -8.41 -9.47 6.16
N ALA A 35 -8.16 -8.21 5.83
CA ALA A 35 -7.25 -7.36 6.59
C ALA A 35 -7.76 -7.08 8.02
N LEU A 36 -9.09 -6.94 8.18
CA LEU A 36 -9.71 -6.76 9.49
C LEU A 36 -9.63 -8.04 10.34
N ASP A 37 -9.76 -9.21 9.74
CA ASP A 37 -9.60 -10.50 10.40
C ASP A 37 -8.16 -10.73 10.86
N VAL A 38 -7.18 -10.42 9.99
CA VAL A 38 -5.74 -10.44 10.32
C VAL A 38 -5.43 -9.53 11.52
N LEU A 39 -6.01 -8.33 11.55
CA LEU A 39 -5.88 -7.41 12.69
C LEU A 39 -6.55 -7.94 13.95
N ALA A 40 -7.67 -8.66 13.83
CA ALA A 40 -8.36 -9.27 14.97
C ALA A 40 -7.54 -10.40 15.59
N GLU A 41 -6.94 -11.27 14.77
CA GLU A 41 -6.07 -12.36 15.24
C GLU A 41 -4.76 -11.82 15.86
N ALA A 42 -4.19 -10.77 15.26
CA ALA A 42 -3.00 -10.12 15.78
C ALA A 42 -3.21 -9.38 17.12
N ASP A 43 -4.46 -9.17 17.57
CA ASP A 43 -4.78 -8.58 18.87
C ASP A 43 -4.56 -9.55 20.06
N ASN A 44 -3.52 -10.40 19.98
CA ASN A 44 -3.15 -11.30 21.05
C ASN A 44 -2.61 -10.49 22.25
N GLY A 45 -3.54 -10.11 23.14
CA GLY A 45 -3.26 -9.37 24.37
C GLY A 45 -3.58 -7.87 24.34
N GLN A 46 -4.51 -7.40 23.51
CA GLN A 46 -4.98 -6.01 23.53
C GLN A 46 -3.93 -4.95 23.12
N ARG A 47 -3.19 -5.19 22.04
CA ARG A 47 -2.16 -4.26 21.59
C ARG A 47 -2.81 -2.97 21.10
N LYS A 48 -2.65 -1.90 21.90
CA LYS A 48 -3.30 -0.60 21.66
C LYS A 48 -3.12 -0.05 20.23
N THR A 49 -2.00 -0.35 19.58
CA THR A 49 -1.74 0.10 18.19
C THR A 49 -2.55 -0.67 17.16
N VAL A 50 -2.67 -2.01 17.30
CA VAL A 50 -3.51 -2.85 16.44
C VAL A 50 -4.97 -2.43 16.57
N LYS A 51 -5.43 -2.23 17.81
CA LYS A 51 -6.79 -1.72 18.08
C LYS A 51 -7.05 -0.36 17.46
N ARG A 52 -6.11 0.58 17.56
CA ARG A 52 -6.27 1.92 16.99
C ARG A 52 -6.34 1.86 15.46
N VAL A 53 -5.47 1.09 14.81
CA VAL A 53 -5.49 0.91 13.35
C VAL A 53 -6.82 0.27 12.93
N ARG A 54 -7.24 -0.81 13.58
CA ARG A 54 -8.53 -1.45 13.31
C ARG A 54 -9.69 -0.47 13.48
N ALA A 55 -9.75 0.26 14.60
CA ALA A 55 -10.80 1.24 14.88
C ALA A 55 -10.90 2.32 13.79
N ALA A 56 -9.76 2.81 13.28
CA ALA A 56 -9.75 3.76 12.18
C ALA A 56 -10.24 3.13 10.87
N LEU A 57 -9.83 1.89 10.58
CA LEU A 57 -10.25 1.16 9.40
C LEU A 57 -11.75 0.87 9.38
N VAL A 58 -12.39 0.66 10.54
CA VAL A 58 -13.84 0.45 10.63
C VAL A 58 -14.64 1.75 10.88
N GLY A 59 -13.98 2.91 10.91
CA GLY A 59 -14.63 4.21 11.11
C GLY A 59 -15.10 4.49 12.55
N GLU A 60 -14.64 3.72 13.54
CA GLU A 60 -14.91 3.99 14.96
C GLU A 60 -14.17 5.25 15.45
N ILE A 61 -13.04 5.58 14.82
CA ILE A 61 -12.26 6.81 15.03
C ILE A 61 -11.88 7.45 13.69
N PRO A 62 -11.49 8.74 13.66
CA PRO A 62 -11.00 9.38 12.44
C PRO A 62 -9.81 8.62 11.80
N ALA A 63 -9.81 8.55 10.46
CA ALA A 63 -8.83 7.77 9.71
C ALA A 63 -7.39 8.33 9.77
N ASP A 64 -7.23 9.59 10.21
CA ASP A 64 -5.95 10.27 10.44
C ASP A 64 -5.47 10.17 11.91
N GLU A 65 -6.27 9.58 12.80
CA GLU A 65 -5.89 9.42 14.21
C GLU A 65 -4.73 8.42 14.43
N PRO A 66 -4.66 7.26 13.75
CA PRO A 66 -3.49 6.39 13.84
C PRO A 66 -2.27 7.07 13.25
N ARG A 67 -1.22 7.21 14.07
CA ARG A 67 0.04 7.77 13.58
C ARG A 67 0.74 6.75 12.68
N PRO A 68 1.65 7.18 11.77
CA PRO A 68 2.44 6.27 10.95
C PRO A 68 3.15 5.16 11.75
N ILE A 69 3.58 5.46 12.97
CA ILE A 69 4.20 4.46 13.84
C ILE A 69 3.23 3.38 14.34
N ASP A 70 1.94 3.71 14.48
CA ASP A 70 0.91 2.76 14.90
C ASP A 70 0.65 1.75 13.77
N TRP A 71 0.62 2.22 12.52
CA TRP A 71 0.57 1.39 11.31
C TRP A 71 1.75 0.42 11.21
N LEU A 72 2.98 0.92 11.28
CA LEU A 72 4.17 0.04 11.23
C LEU A 72 4.17 -1.01 12.35
N ARG A 73 3.64 -0.68 13.53
CA ARG A 73 3.50 -1.67 14.61
C ARG A 73 2.41 -2.68 14.33
N ALA A 74 1.29 -2.26 13.77
CA ALA A 74 0.20 -3.17 13.39
C ALA A 74 0.68 -4.19 12.36
N ILE A 75 1.31 -3.73 11.27
CA ILE A 75 1.92 -4.58 10.22
C ILE A 75 2.94 -5.58 10.82
N GLN A 76 3.78 -5.12 11.76
CA GLN A 76 4.73 -6.01 12.45
C GLN A 76 4.04 -7.05 13.33
N HIS A 77 2.91 -6.71 13.95
CA HIS A 77 2.19 -7.60 14.86
C HIS A 77 1.33 -8.63 14.14
N THR A 78 0.94 -8.36 12.90
CA THR A 78 0.28 -9.32 12.02
C THR A 78 1.26 -10.26 11.32
N GLY A 79 2.55 -10.25 11.70
CA GLY A 79 3.54 -11.15 11.11
C GLY A 79 3.77 -10.94 9.62
N GLY A 80 3.51 -9.74 9.09
CA GLY A 80 3.64 -9.44 7.66
C GLY A 80 2.39 -9.71 6.83
N GLU A 81 1.30 -10.19 7.43
CA GLU A 81 0.04 -10.49 6.69
C GLU A 81 -0.77 -9.24 6.34
N LEU A 82 -0.44 -8.08 6.91
CA LEU A 82 -1.12 -6.81 6.66
C LEU A 82 -0.23 -5.91 5.81
N VAL A 83 -0.83 -5.26 4.82
CA VAL A 83 -0.19 -4.24 3.99
C VAL A 83 -0.95 -2.93 4.13
N ALA A 84 -0.20 -1.84 4.35
CA ALA A 84 -0.76 -0.50 4.36
C ALA A 84 -0.66 0.12 2.96
N VAL A 85 -1.77 0.68 2.47
CA VAL A 85 -1.86 1.36 1.18
C VAL A 85 -2.07 2.85 1.38
N THR A 86 -1.16 3.69 0.89
CA THR A 86 -1.27 5.15 0.94
C THR A 86 -1.43 5.77 -0.43
N TRP A 87 -2.26 6.81 -0.55
CA TRP A 87 -2.59 7.44 -1.82
C TRP A 87 -2.06 8.86 -1.91
N SER A 88 -1.66 9.26 -3.11
CA SER A 88 -1.30 10.62 -3.48
C SER A 88 -1.87 10.95 -4.87
N THR A 89 -1.75 12.21 -5.29
CA THR A 89 -2.16 12.62 -6.64
C THR A 89 -1.32 11.97 -7.75
N ALA A 90 -0.14 11.43 -7.42
CA ALA A 90 0.77 10.79 -8.38
C ALA A 90 0.61 9.26 -8.44
N GLY A 91 -0.12 8.65 -7.50
CA GLY A 91 -0.09 7.19 -7.34
C GLY A 91 -0.35 6.72 -5.92
N PHE A 92 -0.01 5.47 -5.65
CA PHE A 92 -0.11 4.88 -4.32
C PHE A 92 1.15 4.14 -3.93
N ASN A 93 1.35 3.96 -2.63
CA ASN A 93 2.39 3.10 -2.09
C ASN A 93 1.77 1.96 -1.29
N GLU A 94 2.36 0.78 -1.43
CA GLU A 94 2.08 -0.38 -0.59
C GLU A 94 3.26 -0.61 0.34
N ILE A 95 2.98 -0.85 1.62
CA ILE A 95 3.98 -0.98 2.67
C ILE A 95 3.67 -2.23 3.49
N GLY A 96 4.53 -3.24 3.37
CA GLY A 96 4.42 -4.50 4.10
C GLY A 96 5.64 -4.78 4.97
N TYR A 97 5.57 -5.81 5.81
CA TYR A 97 6.67 -6.24 6.67
C TYR A 97 7.19 -7.59 6.23
N ILE A 98 8.51 -7.75 6.18
CA ILE A 98 9.21 -9.00 5.87
C ILE A 98 9.76 -9.56 7.19
N PRO A 99 9.08 -10.55 7.81
CA PRO A 99 9.43 -11.02 9.15
C PRO A 99 10.85 -11.58 9.24
N ASP A 100 11.25 -12.36 8.24
CA ASP A 100 12.55 -13.04 8.19
C ASP A 100 13.72 -12.05 8.14
N GLU A 101 13.50 -10.87 7.56
CA GLU A 101 14.52 -9.82 7.45
C GLU A 101 14.43 -8.78 8.57
N GLY A 102 13.31 -8.74 9.30
CA GLY A 102 13.02 -7.68 10.25
C GLY A 102 12.89 -6.29 9.60
N ARG A 103 12.53 -6.23 8.31
CA ARG A 103 12.50 -5.02 7.47
C ARG A 103 11.13 -4.79 6.84
N PHE A 104 10.95 -3.65 6.19
CA PHE A 104 9.74 -3.32 5.47
C PHE A 104 9.98 -3.41 3.97
N ALA A 105 9.01 -3.92 3.22
CA ALA A 105 8.97 -3.79 1.77
C ALA A 105 8.10 -2.59 1.43
N VAL A 106 8.52 -1.78 0.46
CA VAL A 106 7.72 -0.68 -0.08
C VAL A 106 7.73 -0.74 -1.59
N ALA A 107 6.55 -0.63 -2.20
CA ALA A 107 6.41 -0.42 -3.64
C ALA A 107 5.58 0.82 -3.89
N GLY A 108 6.04 1.67 -4.81
CA GLY A 108 5.31 2.83 -5.28
C GLY A 108 4.83 2.61 -6.70
N TYR A 109 3.54 2.82 -6.90
CA TYR A 109 2.87 2.66 -8.18
C TYR A 109 2.42 4.02 -8.70
N SER A 110 2.73 4.29 -9.96
CA SER A 110 2.06 5.36 -10.70
C SER A 110 0.61 4.94 -10.92
N ALA A 111 -0.34 5.79 -10.55
CA ALA A 111 -1.76 5.46 -10.72
C ALA A 111 -2.08 5.13 -12.18
N LEU A 112 -1.57 5.94 -13.13
CA LEU A 112 -1.82 5.78 -14.56
C LEU A 112 -1.14 4.54 -15.15
N ASP A 113 0.09 4.24 -14.75
CA ASP A 113 0.81 3.08 -15.28
C ASP A 113 0.24 1.77 -14.72
N ARG A 114 -0.26 1.78 -13.47
CA ARG A 114 -0.92 0.62 -12.87
C ARG A 114 -2.24 0.27 -13.57
N LEU A 115 -3.01 1.26 -14.02
CA LEU A 115 -4.21 1.03 -14.85
C LEU A 115 -3.90 0.34 -16.18
N GLN A 116 -2.63 0.39 -16.61
CA GLN A 116 -2.12 -0.29 -17.81
C GLN A 116 -1.46 -1.63 -17.47
N GLY A 117 -1.63 -2.13 -16.24
CA GLY A 117 -1.03 -3.37 -15.76
C GLY A 117 0.50 -3.34 -15.68
N GLN A 118 1.10 -2.16 -15.53
CA GLN A 118 2.56 -2.03 -15.41
C GLN A 118 3.04 -2.29 -13.98
N ASP A 119 4.29 -2.77 -13.90
CA ASP A 119 5.06 -2.98 -12.68
C ASP A 119 5.16 -1.69 -11.82
N PRO A 120 5.44 -1.82 -10.51
CA PRO A 120 5.69 -0.66 -9.67
C PRO A 120 6.81 0.22 -10.23
N HIS A 121 6.68 1.54 -10.04
CA HIS A 121 7.72 2.50 -10.40
C HIS A 121 9.00 2.25 -9.60
N PHE A 122 8.86 1.79 -8.35
CA PHE A 122 9.96 1.25 -7.55
C PHE A 122 9.43 0.19 -6.58
N ALA A 123 10.28 -0.77 -6.23
CA ALA A 123 10.08 -1.71 -5.13
C ALA A 123 11.41 -1.90 -4.38
N GLU A 124 11.40 -1.69 -3.06
CA GLU A 124 12.62 -1.80 -2.24
C GLU A 124 12.36 -2.36 -0.84
N VAL A 125 13.37 -3.06 -0.30
CA VAL A 125 13.41 -3.41 1.12
C VAL A 125 14.10 -2.30 1.89
N THR A 126 13.38 -1.72 2.84
CA THR A 126 13.77 -0.49 3.50
C THR A 126 13.68 -0.57 5.02
N THR A 127 14.22 0.45 5.67
CA THR A 127 14.20 0.55 7.13
C THR A 127 12.87 1.10 7.62
N ARG A 128 12.59 0.87 8.91
CA ARG A 128 11.42 1.44 9.60
C ARG A 128 11.29 2.96 9.41
N SER A 129 12.41 3.70 9.41
CA SER A 129 12.36 5.16 9.29
C SER A 129 11.85 5.59 7.92
N ILE A 130 12.35 4.97 6.86
CA ILE A 130 11.97 5.29 5.48
C ILE A 130 10.52 4.87 5.23
N ALA A 131 10.12 3.67 5.64
CA ALA A 131 8.73 3.22 5.54
C ALA A 131 7.76 4.13 6.29
N LYS A 132 8.16 4.67 7.45
CA LYS A 132 7.35 5.63 8.22
C LYS A 132 7.11 6.93 7.46
N ASP A 133 8.10 7.41 6.73
CA ASP A 133 8.00 8.69 6.00
C ASP A 133 7.11 8.54 4.74
N LEU A 134 6.94 7.31 4.26
CA LEU A 134 6.02 6.96 3.16
C LEU A 134 4.59 6.64 3.64
N LEU A 135 4.39 6.41 4.93
CA LEU A 135 3.07 6.34 5.56
C LEU A 135 2.53 7.74 5.84
N HIS A 136 1.77 8.28 4.90
CA HIS A 136 1.14 9.60 5.01
C HIS A 136 -0.36 9.53 4.74
N GLY A 137 -1.07 10.58 5.12
CA GLY A 137 -2.52 10.67 4.98
C GLY A 137 -3.25 9.69 5.90
N SER A 138 -4.28 9.05 5.34
CA SER A 138 -5.09 8.03 6.00
C SER A 138 -4.89 6.70 5.26
N PRO A 139 -3.90 5.87 5.68
CA PRO A 139 -3.63 4.61 5.03
C PRO A 139 -4.82 3.67 5.09
N ARG A 140 -4.90 2.79 4.11
CA ARG A 140 -5.89 1.71 3.99
C ARG A 140 -5.24 0.36 4.24
N GLY A 141 -6.03 -0.66 4.58
CA GLY A 141 -5.53 -1.98 4.94
C GLY A 141 -5.95 -3.07 3.97
N VAL A 142 -4.99 -3.76 3.36
CA VAL A 142 -5.22 -4.99 2.59
C VAL A 142 -4.34 -6.11 3.17
N THR A 143 -4.59 -7.35 2.78
CA THR A 143 -3.70 -8.47 3.09
C THR A 143 -2.53 -8.55 2.11
N VAL A 144 -1.50 -9.31 2.47
CA VAL A 144 -0.34 -9.58 1.60
C VAL A 144 -0.73 -10.17 0.25
N ASP A 145 -1.73 -11.07 0.23
CA ASP A 145 -2.24 -11.74 -0.98
C ASP A 145 -3.10 -10.83 -1.85
N GLU A 146 -3.63 -9.75 -1.28
CA GLU A 146 -4.40 -8.72 -1.98
C GLU A 146 -3.49 -7.58 -2.48
N ALA A 147 -2.25 -7.52 -2.01
CA ALA A 147 -1.29 -6.48 -2.34
C ALA A 147 -0.45 -6.85 -3.56
N THR A 148 -0.27 -5.90 -4.49
CA THR A 148 0.57 -6.12 -5.68
C THR A 148 2.07 -6.22 -5.32
N LEU A 149 2.47 -5.65 -4.17
CA LEU A 149 3.83 -5.59 -3.64
C LEU A 149 4.48 -6.98 -3.50
N PHE A 150 3.68 -8.00 -3.22
CA PHE A 150 4.15 -9.36 -2.97
C PHE A 150 3.82 -10.34 -4.10
N ASP A 151 2.97 -9.94 -5.06
CA ASP A 151 2.69 -10.71 -6.28
C ASP A 151 3.84 -10.69 -7.30
N GLY A 152 4.78 -9.74 -7.19
CA GLY A 152 5.96 -9.62 -8.07
C GLY A 152 7.04 -10.70 -7.88
N GLY A 153 6.72 -11.80 -7.19
CA GLY A 153 7.66 -12.87 -6.80
C GLY A 153 7.26 -14.28 -7.23
N ALA A 154 6.36 -14.45 -8.19
CA ALA A 154 6.03 -15.77 -8.76
C ALA A 154 6.39 -15.83 -10.27
N ASP A 155 7.55 -16.47 -10.51
CA ASP A 155 8.15 -16.99 -11.76
C ASP A 155 8.43 -16.04 -12.96
#